data_AF-A0A0C9URD8-F1
#
_entry.id   AF-A0A0C9URD8-F1
#
_cell.length_a   1.000
_cell.length_b   1.000
_cell.length_c   1.000
_cell.angle_alpha   90.00
_cell.angle_beta   90.00
_cell.angle_gamma   90.00
#
_symmetry.space_group_name_H-M   'P 1'
#
loop_
_entity.id
_entity.type
_entity.pdbx_description
1 polymer ?
#
loop_
_entity_poly.entity_id
_entity_poly.type
_entity_poly.pdbx_seq_one_letter_code
_entity_poly.pdbx_strand_id
1 'polypeptide(L)'
;MFLKLSLTAAAVFIARAQAASLNVVNKCNIPVFLFTQSSSGTIANNLNVAAGATQNMGISANWNGAINVGTGCNANGQNCATGGPTYDGRTPFSRAELNFATIPGSVTYDISLIYGYNVGMAISGNGCTEFACTLPGGCPIPGPDGSCYSGCCATAQACENAGALPAGGGGCPQNGFAGPHSNFFYNNCPNAYAFPFNDGANGGTPANFVDTTCADTNIVVTLCPGQTTTIPKS
;
A
#
# COMPACT_ATOMS: atom_id res chain seq x y z
N MET A 1 -4.72 -51.37 -50.34
CA MET A 1 -5.25 -50.93 -49.03
C MET A 1 -4.32 -49.84 -48.52
N PHE A 2 -4.68 -48.57 -48.71
CA PHE A 2 -3.84 -47.42 -48.32
C PHE A 2 -4.26 -46.94 -46.92
N LEU A 3 -3.36 -47.09 -45.95
CA LEU A 3 -3.56 -46.63 -44.58
C LEU A 3 -3.29 -45.11 -44.53
N LYS A 4 -4.35 -44.30 -44.37
CA LYS A 4 -4.22 -42.86 -44.15
C LYS A 4 -3.83 -42.63 -42.68
N LEU A 5 -2.60 -42.19 -42.46
CA LEU A 5 -2.12 -41.75 -41.15
C LEU A 5 -2.60 -40.31 -40.94
N SER A 6 -3.63 -40.11 -40.13
CA SER A 6 -4.06 -38.77 -39.70
C SER A 6 -3.11 -38.26 -38.61
N LEU A 7 -2.37 -37.20 -38.92
CA LEU A 7 -1.48 -36.52 -38.01
C LEU A 7 -2.27 -35.51 -37.18
N THR A 8 -2.66 -35.85 -35.95
CA THR A 8 -3.28 -34.93 -35.00
C THR A 8 -2.20 -34.04 -34.39
N ALA A 9 -2.18 -32.76 -34.78
CA ALA A 9 -1.29 -31.77 -34.17
C ALA A 9 -1.80 -31.42 -32.76
N ALA A 10 -1.07 -31.82 -31.71
CA ALA A 10 -1.33 -31.39 -30.35
C ALA A 10 -0.91 -29.92 -30.18
N ALA A 11 -1.86 -29.03 -29.95
CA ALA A 11 -1.58 -27.65 -29.59
C ALA A 11 -0.96 -27.60 -28.18
N VAL A 12 0.34 -27.33 -28.11
CA VAL A 12 1.05 -27.08 -26.85
C VAL A 12 0.70 -25.66 -26.40
N PHE A 13 -0.18 -25.54 -25.40
CA PHE A 13 -0.40 -24.29 -24.69
C PHE A 13 0.82 -24.02 -23.81
N ILE A 14 1.74 -23.19 -24.29
CA ILE A 14 2.83 -22.67 -23.47
C ILE A 14 2.19 -21.65 -22.51
N ALA A 15 1.88 -22.08 -21.29
CA ALA A 15 1.55 -21.15 -20.21
C ALA A 15 2.79 -20.28 -19.95
N ARG A 16 2.74 -19.01 -20.39
CA ARG A 16 3.74 -18.03 -19.95
C ARG A 16 3.49 -17.77 -18.47
N ALA A 17 4.30 -18.36 -17.61
CA ALA A 17 4.41 -17.89 -16.23
C ALA A 17 4.94 -16.45 -16.28
N GLN A 18 4.07 -15.45 -16.17
CA GLN A 18 4.49 -14.08 -15.97
C GLN A 18 5.09 -14.00 -14.57
N ALA A 19 6.41 -13.82 -14.50
CA ALA A 19 7.06 -13.55 -13.23
C ALA A 19 6.57 -12.18 -12.72
N ALA A 20 5.96 -12.16 -11.53
CA ALA A 20 5.66 -10.92 -10.84
C ALA A 20 6.91 -10.45 -10.09
N SER A 21 7.12 -9.13 -10.04
CA SER A 21 8.18 -8.54 -9.24
C SER A 21 7.65 -7.33 -8.49
N LEU A 22 8.09 -7.19 -7.24
CA LEU A 22 7.78 -6.05 -6.39
C LEU A 22 9.08 -5.55 -5.78
N ASN A 23 9.56 -4.42 -6.29
CA ASN A 23 10.76 -3.76 -5.77
C ASN A 23 10.35 -2.53 -4.96
N VAL A 24 10.98 -2.34 -3.80
CA VAL A 24 10.83 -1.14 -2.97
C VAL A 24 12.13 -0.34 -3.01
N VAL A 25 12.05 0.92 -3.42
CA VAL A 25 13.18 1.85 -3.47
C VAL A 25 13.08 2.81 -2.29
N ASN A 26 14.05 2.78 -1.38
CA ASN A 26 14.12 3.75 -0.29
C ASN A 26 14.84 5.02 -0.75
N LYS A 27 14.11 6.06 -1.18
CA LYS A 27 14.72 7.39 -1.45
C LYS A 27 14.71 8.30 -0.22
N CYS A 28 14.26 7.82 0.93
CA CYS A 28 14.36 8.58 2.17
C CYS A 28 15.84 8.75 2.54
N ASN A 29 16.15 9.81 3.30
CA ASN A 29 17.50 10.06 3.84
C ASN A 29 17.79 9.27 5.14
N ILE A 30 16.93 8.31 5.48
CA ILE A 30 17.03 7.45 6.65
C ILE A 30 16.84 5.98 6.24
N PRO A 31 17.40 5.01 7.00
CA PRO A 31 17.00 3.63 6.85
C PRO A 31 15.52 3.46 7.23
N VAL A 32 14.86 2.52 6.57
CA VAL A 32 13.47 2.15 6.85
C VAL A 32 13.38 0.66 7.15
N PHE A 33 12.37 0.26 7.90
CA PHE A 33 12.06 -1.14 8.13
C PHE A 33 10.84 -1.53 7.30
N LEU A 34 11.01 -2.43 6.33
CA LEU A 34 9.93 -2.96 5.53
C LEU A 34 9.39 -4.25 6.14
N PHE A 35 8.09 -4.43 6.04
CA PHE A 35 7.45 -5.72 6.29
C PHE A 35 6.22 -5.88 5.40
N THR A 36 5.96 -7.11 5.00
CA THR A 36 4.75 -7.48 4.26
C THR A 36 3.68 -7.96 5.22
N GLN A 37 2.43 -7.70 4.86
CA GLN A 37 1.26 -8.30 5.49
C GLN A 37 0.38 -8.89 4.39
N SER A 38 0.25 -10.21 4.35
CA SER A 38 -0.68 -10.84 3.40
C SER A 38 -2.13 -10.57 3.81
N SER A 39 -3.06 -10.73 2.87
CA SER A 39 -4.50 -10.67 3.16
C SER A 39 -4.97 -11.77 4.13
N SER A 40 -4.18 -12.84 4.30
CA SER A 40 -4.40 -13.88 5.33
C SER A 40 -3.79 -13.53 6.70
N GLY A 41 -3.17 -12.36 6.82
CA GLY A 41 -2.56 -11.84 8.04
C GLY A 41 -1.18 -12.34 8.39
N THR A 42 -0.47 -12.94 7.44
CA THR A 42 0.91 -13.35 7.63
C THR A 42 1.83 -12.14 7.53
N ILE A 43 2.62 -11.88 8.58
CA ILE A 43 3.69 -10.89 8.59
C ILE A 43 5.00 -11.54 8.16
N ALA A 44 5.65 -11.00 7.14
CA ALA A 44 6.89 -11.53 6.59
C ALA A 44 7.79 -10.42 6.04
N ASN A 45 8.94 -10.81 5.48
CA ASN A 45 9.88 -9.92 4.80
C ASN A 45 10.28 -8.68 5.63
N ASN A 46 10.51 -8.93 6.91
CA ASN A 46 10.98 -8.00 7.92
C ASN A 46 12.44 -7.60 7.63
N LEU A 47 12.64 -6.48 6.94
CA LEU A 47 13.93 -6.10 6.36
C LEU A 47 14.28 -4.66 6.69
N ASN A 48 15.51 -4.43 7.14
CA ASN A 48 16.07 -3.08 7.22
C ASN A 48 16.65 -2.70 5.85
N VAL A 49 16.15 -1.62 5.27
CA VAL A 49 16.54 -1.12 3.96
C VAL A 49 17.22 0.23 4.12
N ALA A 50 18.51 0.27 3.83
CA ALA A 50 19.31 1.48 3.91
C ALA A 50 18.79 2.58 2.98
N ALA A 51 19.10 3.84 3.31
CA ALA A 51 18.84 4.98 2.43
C ALA A 51 19.49 4.76 1.06
N GLY A 52 18.74 5.02 -0.02
CA GLY A 52 19.16 4.81 -1.40
C GLY A 52 19.11 3.36 -1.90
N ALA A 53 18.84 2.38 -1.03
CA ALA A 53 18.81 0.98 -1.42
C ALA A 53 17.48 0.59 -2.11
N THR A 54 17.55 -0.47 -2.92
CA THR A 54 16.38 -1.13 -3.52
C THR A 54 16.30 -2.55 -2.99
N GLN A 55 15.10 -2.97 -2.59
CA GLN A 55 14.82 -4.30 -2.08
C GLN A 55 13.74 -4.99 -2.91
N ASN A 56 14.00 -6.19 -3.39
CA ASN A 56 12.95 -7.05 -3.94
C ASN A 56 12.21 -7.74 -2.78
N MET A 57 10.88 -7.67 -2.78
CA MET A 57 10.06 -8.22 -1.70
C MET A 57 9.78 -9.71 -1.83
N GLY A 58 10.27 -10.40 -2.86
CA GLY A 58 10.20 -11.86 -2.98
C GLY A 58 8.76 -12.43 -2.97
N ILE A 59 7.80 -11.70 -3.52
CA ILE A 59 6.39 -12.11 -3.53
C ILE A 59 6.12 -13.22 -4.55
N SER A 60 5.07 -14.02 -4.31
CA SER A 60 4.56 -14.95 -5.32
C SER A 60 3.73 -14.22 -6.40
N ALA A 61 3.57 -14.84 -7.56
CA ALA A 61 2.77 -14.28 -8.66
C ALA A 61 1.27 -14.14 -8.36
N ASN A 62 0.79 -14.77 -7.28
CA ASN A 62 -0.58 -14.69 -6.79
C ASN A 62 -0.65 -14.02 -5.40
N TRP A 63 0.35 -13.21 -5.04
CA TRP A 63 0.39 -12.56 -3.74
C TRP A 63 -0.70 -11.48 -3.62
N ASN A 64 -1.32 -11.41 -2.45
CA ASN A 64 -2.26 -10.37 -2.07
C ASN A 64 -1.89 -9.89 -0.66
N GLY A 65 -1.63 -8.60 -0.52
CA GLY A 65 -1.23 -8.02 0.74
C GLY A 65 -0.76 -6.58 0.61
N ALA A 66 0.01 -6.16 1.60
CA ALA A 66 0.52 -4.80 1.68
C ALA A 66 2.00 -4.75 2.05
N ILE A 67 2.66 -3.69 1.55
CA ILE A 67 3.96 -3.24 2.04
C ILE A 67 3.73 -2.15 3.07
N ASN A 68 4.23 -2.39 4.28
CA ASN A 68 4.19 -1.42 5.37
C ASN A 68 5.62 -0.94 5.66
N VAL A 69 5.73 0.29 6.15
CA VAL A 69 7.02 0.93 6.45
C VAL A 69 7.07 1.34 7.92
N GLY A 70 8.14 0.96 8.60
CA GLY A 70 8.50 1.46 9.91
C GLY A 70 9.71 2.40 9.87
N THR A 71 9.71 3.38 10.76
CA THR A 71 10.82 4.32 10.98
C THR A 71 11.26 4.31 12.43
N GLY A 72 12.49 4.75 12.69
CA GLY A 72 13.05 4.76 14.05
C GLY A 72 13.21 3.34 14.64
N CYS A 73 13.41 2.35 13.77
CA CYS A 73 13.43 0.95 14.16
C CYS A 73 14.81 0.48 14.64
N ASN A 74 14.82 -0.43 15.61
CA ASN A 74 16.00 -1.25 15.89
C ASN A 74 16.23 -2.29 14.77
N ALA A 75 17.36 -3.02 14.83
CA ALA A 75 17.79 -3.91 13.75
C ALA A 75 16.77 -5.00 13.38
N ASN A 76 15.96 -5.46 14.34
CA ASN A 76 14.95 -6.50 14.14
C ASN A 76 13.52 -5.96 13.99
N GLY A 77 13.34 -4.64 13.97
CA GLY A 77 12.04 -3.96 13.84
C GLY A 77 11.10 -4.11 15.05
N GLN A 78 11.49 -4.82 16.11
CA GLN A 78 10.62 -5.04 17.26
C GLN A 78 10.31 -3.74 18.02
N ASN A 79 11.23 -2.77 17.95
CA ASN A 79 11.04 -1.44 18.53
C ASN A 79 11.17 -0.42 17.41
N CYS A 80 10.06 0.22 17.05
CA CYS A 80 10.01 1.31 16.08
C CYS A 80 9.27 2.52 16.66
N ALA A 81 9.54 3.70 16.11
CA ALA A 81 8.70 4.87 16.36
C ALA A 81 7.35 4.72 15.65
N THR A 82 7.38 4.21 14.42
CA THR A 82 6.20 3.96 13.57
C THR A 82 6.28 2.59 12.87
N GLY A 83 5.16 2.06 12.38
CA GLY A 83 5.14 0.87 11.53
C GLY A 83 5.13 -0.45 12.29
N GLY A 84 6.26 -1.03 12.69
CA GLY A 84 6.26 -2.36 13.35
C GLY A 84 7.40 -3.27 12.88
N PRO A 85 7.27 -4.59 13.11
CA PRO A 85 6.31 -5.39 12.32
C PRO A 85 5.25 -6.11 13.17
N THR A 86 4.06 -5.52 13.29
CA THR A 86 2.85 -6.14 13.87
C THR A 86 1.68 -6.02 12.89
N TYR A 87 0.63 -6.82 13.07
CA TYR A 87 -0.50 -6.90 12.13
C TYR A 87 -1.21 -5.55 11.91
N ASP A 88 -1.43 -4.78 12.96
CA ASP A 88 -1.97 -3.40 12.84
C ASP A 88 -0.87 -2.34 12.89
N GLY A 89 0.39 -2.79 12.83
CA GLY A 89 1.56 -1.97 13.05
C GLY A 89 1.57 -1.23 14.39
N ARG A 90 2.48 -0.27 14.50
CA ARG A 90 2.51 0.84 15.46
C ARG A 90 2.15 2.08 14.66
N THR A 91 0.87 2.46 14.69
CA THR A 91 0.38 3.66 13.98
C THR A 91 1.19 4.91 14.39
N PRO A 92 1.43 5.86 13.48
CA PRO A 92 1.01 5.89 12.08
C PRO A 92 1.95 5.20 11.11
N PHE A 93 1.46 4.68 10.00
CA PHE A 93 2.31 4.27 8.88
C PHE A 93 1.59 4.34 7.56
N SER A 94 2.35 4.66 6.51
CA SER A 94 1.89 4.61 5.12
C SER A 94 1.96 3.18 4.59
N ARG A 95 1.04 2.85 3.68
CA ARG A 95 0.89 1.51 3.13
C ARG A 95 0.73 1.54 1.61
N ALA A 96 1.35 0.57 0.94
CA ALA A 96 1.03 0.23 -0.46
C ALA A 96 0.31 -1.12 -0.46
N GLU A 97 -0.92 -1.18 -0.93
CA GLU A 97 -1.74 -2.40 -1.00
C GLU A 97 -1.70 -2.92 -2.45
N LEU A 98 -1.45 -4.22 -2.62
CA LEU A 98 -1.30 -4.83 -3.94
C LEU A 98 -1.94 -6.22 -3.98
N ASN A 99 -2.65 -6.49 -5.07
CA ASN A 99 -3.34 -7.73 -5.31
C ASN A 99 -3.00 -8.27 -6.70
N PHE A 100 -2.07 -9.23 -6.73
CA PHE A 100 -1.67 -9.99 -7.91
C PHE A 100 -2.54 -11.25 -8.11
N ALA A 101 -3.45 -11.54 -7.17
CA ALA A 101 -4.23 -12.78 -7.15
C ALA A 101 -5.56 -12.66 -7.92
N THR A 102 -6.15 -11.47 -7.99
CA THR A 102 -7.53 -11.29 -8.48
C THR A 102 -7.66 -11.44 -9.99
N ILE A 103 -6.72 -10.89 -10.78
CA ILE A 103 -6.73 -11.00 -12.24
C ILE A 103 -5.38 -11.58 -12.69
N PRO A 104 -5.34 -12.78 -13.31
CA PRO A 104 -4.09 -13.36 -13.78
C PRO A 104 -3.34 -12.43 -14.73
N GLY A 105 -2.07 -12.17 -14.42
CA GLY A 105 -1.23 -11.28 -15.22
C GLY A 105 -1.52 -9.80 -15.04
N SER A 106 -2.17 -9.43 -13.93
CA SER A 106 -2.44 -8.05 -13.57
C SER A 106 -2.27 -7.84 -12.08
N VAL A 107 -2.17 -6.59 -11.68
CA VAL A 107 -2.09 -6.17 -10.28
C VAL A 107 -3.02 -5.00 -10.05
N THR A 108 -3.90 -5.14 -9.08
CA THR A 108 -4.65 -4.01 -8.52
C THR A 108 -3.84 -3.43 -7.38
N TYR A 109 -3.71 -2.11 -7.31
CA TYR A 109 -2.96 -1.46 -6.25
C TYR A 109 -3.52 -0.10 -5.88
N ASP A 110 -3.15 0.32 -4.67
CA ASP A 110 -3.47 1.61 -4.11
C ASP A 110 -2.42 2.02 -3.06
N ILE A 111 -2.41 3.32 -2.75
CA ILE A 111 -1.72 3.85 -1.58
C ILE A 111 -2.78 4.10 -0.51
N SER A 112 -2.52 3.62 0.70
CA SER A 112 -3.45 3.72 1.81
C SER A 112 -2.83 4.51 2.97
N LEU A 113 -3.49 5.62 3.30
CA LEU A 113 -3.19 6.49 4.45
C LEU A 113 -4.24 6.33 5.55
N ILE A 114 -5.10 5.32 5.43
CA ILE A 114 -6.09 4.95 6.43
C ILE A 114 -5.40 4.76 7.78
N TYR A 115 -4.20 4.17 7.82
CA TYR A 115 -3.45 3.90 9.05
C TYR A 115 -2.55 5.07 9.51
N GLY A 116 -2.64 6.22 8.84
CA GLY A 116 -1.78 7.39 9.03
C GLY A 116 -0.72 7.54 7.94
N TYR A 117 0.28 8.37 8.22
CA TYR A 117 1.38 8.65 7.31
C TYR A 117 2.70 8.76 8.06
N ASN A 118 3.76 8.11 7.58
CA ASN A 118 5.11 8.28 8.12
C ASN A 118 6.15 8.59 7.02
N VAL A 119 6.03 7.97 5.84
CA VAL A 119 6.85 8.24 4.67
C VAL A 119 5.99 8.42 3.43
N GLY A 120 6.41 9.29 2.51
CA GLY A 120 5.76 9.39 1.21
C GLY A 120 5.91 8.09 0.41
N MET A 121 4.97 7.80 -0.48
CA MET A 121 4.97 6.60 -1.31
C MET A 121 4.58 6.91 -2.74
N ALA A 122 5.14 6.19 -3.69
CA ALA A 122 4.65 6.13 -5.07
C ALA A 122 4.64 4.69 -5.56
N ILE A 123 3.64 4.32 -6.35
CA ILE A 123 3.50 3.00 -6.99
C ILE A 123 3.49 3.22 -8.51
N SER A 124 4.38 2.52 -9.20
CA SER A 124 4.58 2.64 -10.65
C SER A 124 4.84 1.29 -11.30
N GLY A 125 4.62 1.21 -12.61
CA GLY A 125 4.87 0.05 -13.47
C GLY A 125 4.77 0.44 -14.94
N ASN A 126 5.23 -0.41 -15.87
CA ASN A 126 5.28 -0.03 -17.28
C ASN A 126 3.87 0.09 -17.88
N GLY A 127 3.50 1.30 -18.31
CA GLY A 127 2.15 1.57 -18.82
C GLY A 127 1.06 1.57 -17.73
N CYS A 128 1.43 1.51 -16.45
CA CYS A 128 0.51 1.59 -15.32
C CYS A 128 0.24 3.04 -14.94
N THR A 129 -0.95 3.32 -14.40
CA THR A 129 -1.26 4.62 -13.78
C THR A 129 -0.41 4.81 -12.53
N GLU A 130 0.45 5.83 -12.49
CA GLU A 130 1.21 6.12 -11.28
C GLU A 130 0.31 6.73 -10.20
N PHE A 131 0.41 6.22 -8.97
CA PHE A 131 -0.08 6.90 -7.79
C PHE A 131 1.09 7.33 -6.94
N ALA A 132 1.07 8.58 -6.45
CA ALA A 132 2.06 9.08 -5.52
C ALA A 132 1.41 9.98 -4.47
N CYS A 133 1.95 9.92 -3.25
CA CYS A 133 1.56 10.79 -2.16
C CYS A 133 2.78 11.16 -1.32
N THR A 134 2.99 12.46 -1.20
CA THR A 134 3.85 13.08 -0.18
C THR A 134 3.02 14.15 0.52
N LEU A 135 2.65 13.90 1.78
CA LEU A 135 1.88 14.90 2.54
C LEU A 135 2.75 16.12 2.83
N PRO A 136 2.18 17.34 2.81
CA PRO A 136 2.85 18.50 3.36
C PRO A 136 2.96 18.39 4.88
N GLY A 137 3.71 19.31 5.50
CA GLY A 137 3.64 19.53 6.94
C GLY A 137 2.26 20.02 7.38
N GLY A 138 2.06 20.16 8.69
CA GLY A 138 0.80 20.64 9.26
C GLY A 138 -0.21 19.53 9.56
N CYS A 139 0.29 18.37 9.99
CA CYS A 139 -0.55 17.25 10.36
C CYS A 139 -1.64 17.66 11.39
N PRO A 140 -2.93 17.33 11.17
CA PRO A 140 -4.00 17.60 12.13
C PRO A 140 -3.77 16.94 13.49
N ILE A 141 -3.22 15.72 13.47
CA ILE A 141 -2.84 14.97 14.67
C ILE A 141 -1.37 14.51 14.51
N PRO A 142 -0.41 15.33 14.96
CA PRO A 142 1.01 15.00 14.84
C PRO A 142 1.33 13.66 15.50
N GLY A 143 2.07 12.82 14.78
CA GLY A 143 2.65 11.58 15.28
C GLY A 143 4.12 11.74 15.64
N PRO A 144 4.77 10.64 16.09
CA PRO A 144 6.21 10.64 16.37
C PRO A 144 7.04 10.97 15.12
N ASP A 145 8.22 11.55 15.30
CA ASP A 145 9.19 11.83 14.22
C ASP A 145 8.64 12.64 13.03
N GLY A 146 7.66 13.52 13.28
CA GLY A 146 7.03 14.34 12.24
C GLY A 146 6.03 13.58 11.36
N SER A 147 5.65 12.37 11.75
CA SER A 147 4.59 11.58 11.12
C SER A 147 3.20 12.14 11.43
N CYS A 148 2.17 11.49 10.88
CA CYS A 148 0.80 11.95 10.94
C CYS A 148 -0.14 10.81 11.34
N TYR A 149 -0.77 10.89 12.50
CA TYR A 149 -1.82 9.94 12.89
C TYR A 149 -2.98 9.98 11.90
N SER A 150 -3.70 8.86 11.79
CA SER A 150 -4.77 8.69 10.82
C SER A 150 -5.82 9.79 10.88
N GLY A 151 -6.30 10.20 9.70
CA GLY A 151 -7.44 11.10 9.54
C GLY A 151 -8.76 10.55 10.09
N CYS A 152 -8.82 9.24 10.32
CA CYS A 152 -9.94 8.55 10.94
C CYS A 152 -10.07 8.84 12.45
N CYS A 153 -8.95 9.08 13.14
CA CYS A 153 -8.92 9.26 14.59
C CYS A 153 -9.33 10.66 15.00
N ALA A 154 -9.99 10.78 16.16
CA ALA A 154 -10.29 12.08 16.77
C ALA A 154 -9.11 12.66 17.56
N THR A 155 -8.21 11.81 18.08
CA THR A 155 -7.04 12.22 18.87
C THR A 155 -5.88 11.24 18.66
N ALA A 156 -4.65 11.65 19.01
CA ALA A 156 -3.49 10.77 19.02
C ALA A 156 -3.72 9.54 19.92
N GLN A 157 -4.23 9.76 21.13
CA GLN A 157 -4.52 8.68 22.08
C GLN A 157 -5.55 7.67 21.54
N ALA A 158 -6.56 8.14 20.81
CA ALA A 158 -7.53 7.26 20.17
C ALA A 158 -6.86 6.38 19.11
N CYS A 159 -5.98 6.97 18.30
CA CYS A 159 -5.17 6.24 17.32
C CYS A 159 -4.25 5.20 17.99
N GLU A 160 -3.53 5.59 19.03
CA GLU A 160 -2.58 4.70 19.74
C GLU A 160 -3.29 3.52 20.43
N ASN A 161 -4.46 3.75 21.03
CA ASN A 161 -5.17 2.72 21.77
C ASN A 161 -5.96 1.75 20.87
N ALA A 162 -6.46 2.23 19.73
CA ALA A 162 -7.47 1.53 18.95
C ALA A 162 -7.12 1.34 17.47
N GLY A 163 -6.09 2.02 16.97
CA GLY A 163 -5.81 2.10 15.54
C GLY A 163 -6.85 2.91 14.75
N ALA A 164 -6.68 2.91 13.43
CA ALA A 164 -7.52 3.69 12.51
C ALA A 164 -8.76 2.94 11.97
N LEU A 165 -8.78 1.61 12.11
CA LEU A 165 -9.92 0.76 11.75
C LEU A 165 -10.47 0.09 13.02
N PRO A 166 -11.79 -0.13 13.15
CA PRO A 166 -12.37 -0.80 14.32
C PRO A 166 -11.80 -2.21 14.49
N ALA A 167 -11.43 -2.63 15.70
CA ALA A 167 -12.38 -2.95 16.77
C ALA A 167 -12.29 -2.12 18.08
N GLY A 168 -11.42 -1.09 18.16
CA GLY A 168 -11.09 -0.41 19.43
C GLY A 168 -11.66 0.99 19.69
N GLY A 169 -12.43 1.59 18.76
CA GLY A 169 -13.12 2.87 18.99
C GLY A 169 -12.41 4.16 18.51
N GLY A 170 -11.25 4.06 17.83
CA GLY A 170 -10.55 5.21 17.22
C GLY A 170 -10.81 5.40 15.72
N GLY A 171 -11.55 4.49 15.08
CA GLY A 171 -11.59 4.40 13.62
C GLY A 171 -12.59 5.28 12.90
N CYS A 172 -12.49 5.26 11.56
CA CYS A 172 -13.35 6.01 10.65
C CYS A 172 -14.85 5.71 10.95
N PRO A 173 -15.73 6.73 10.98
CA PRO A 173 -17.15 6.54 11.25
C PRO A 173 -17.77 5.44 10.39
N GLN A 174 -18.57 4.57 11.02
CA GLN A 174 -19.27 3.44 10.38
C GLN A 174 -18.34 2.50 9.57
N ASN A 175 -17.05 2.39 9.93
CA ASN A 175 -16.07 1.47 9.33
C ASN A 175 -15.83 1.68 7.82
N GLY A 176 -16.24 2.84 7.29
CA GLY A 176 -16.32 3.03 5.85
C GLY A 176 -16.05 4.46 5.39
N PHE A 177 -16.40 5.45 6.20
CA PHE A 177 -16.50 6.84 5.75
C PHE A 177 -15.42 7.72 6.35
N ALA A 178 -15.26 8.92 5.79
CA ALA A 178 -14.32 9.92 6.25
C ALA A 178 -14.45 10.18 7.76
N GLY A 179 -13.30 10.19 8.45
CA GLY A 179 -13.21 10.64 9.84
C GLY A 179 -13.02 12.14 9.97
N PRO A 180 -12.85 12.64 11.22
CA PRO A 180 -12.80 14.08 11.51
C PRO A 180 -11.69 14.84 10.78
N HIS A 181 -10.61 14.14 10.38
CA HIS A 181 -9.44 14.74 9.76
C HIS A 181 -9.08 14.11 8.41
N SER A 182 -9.92 13.23 7.86
CA SER A 182 -9.68 12.62 6.53
C SER A 182 -9.54 13.67 5.42
N ASN A 183 -10.14 14.85 5.59
CA ASN A 183 -10.02 15.96 4.64
C ASN A 183 -8.59 16.44 4.42
N PHE A 184 -7.75 16.43 5.44
CA PHE A 184 -6.34 16.74 5.27
C PHE A 184 -5.67 15.75 4.31
N PHE A 185 -6.02 14.47 4.41
CA PHE A 185 -5.42 13.41 3.60
C PHE A 185 -5.95 13.45 2.17
N TYR A 186 -7.27 13.42 1.95
CA TYR A 186 -7.83 13.36 0.59
C TYR A 186 -7.67 14.68 -0.19
N ASN A 187 -7.48 15.82 0.47
CA ASN A 187 -7.19 17.08 -0.24
C ASN A 187 -5.71 17.18 -0.66
N ASN A 188 -4.79 16.64 0.15
CA ASN A 188 -3.35 16.71 -0.14
C ASN A 188 -2.85 15.52 -0.96
N CYS A 189 -3.50 14.36 -0.87
CA CYS A 189 -3.22 13.14 -1.63
C CYS A 189 -4.50 12.52 -2.18
N PRO A 190 -5.12 13.12 -3.20
CA PRO A 190 -6.43 12.69 -3.69
C PRO A 190 -6.44 11.33 -4.41
N ASN A 191 -5.27 10.76 -4.75
CA ASN A 191 -5.14 9.41 -5.30
C ASN A 191 -4.63 8.38 -4.27
N ALA A 192 -4.80 8.65 -2.98
CA ALA A 192 -4.54 7.69 -1.92
C ALA A 192 -5.78 7.58 -1.01
N TYR A 193 -6.06 6.39 -0.48
CA TYR A 193 -7.15 6.21 0.46
C TYR A 193 -6.90 6.99 1.75
N ALA A 194 -7.77 7.96 2.05
CA ALA A 194 -7.82 8.66 3.33
C ALA A 194 -8.75 7.99 4.36
N PHE A 195 -9.61 7.08 3.88
CA PHE A 195 -10.60 6.30 4.64
C PHE A 195 -11.08 5.12 3.77
N PRO A 196 -11.73 4.07 4.30
CA PRO A 196 -11.95 2.82 3.58
C PRO A 196 -12.74 2.91 2.26
N PHE A 197 -13.80 3.73 2.21
CA PHE A 197 -14.61 3.88 1.01
C PHE A 197 -14.32 5.17 0.25
N ASN A 198 -13.06 5.61 0.26
CA ASN A 198 -12.64 6.81 -0.47
C ASN A 198 -12.71 6.62 -2.00
N ASP A 199 -12.88 5.40 -2.48
CA ASP A 199 -13.23 5.04 -3.85
C ASP A 199 -14.72 5.26 -4.18
N GLY A 200 -15.56 5.58 -3.19
CA GLY A 200 -16.99 5.73 -3.34
C GLY A 200 -17.81 4.46 -3.12
N ALA A 201 -17.17 3.36 -2.72
CA ALA A 201 -17.89 2.15 -2.30
C ALA A 201 -18.93 2.49 -1.22
N ASN A 202 -20.08 1.82 -1.23
CA ASN A 202 -21.14 2.02 -0.24
C ASN A 202 -21.55 3.50 0.00
N GLY A 203 -21.37 4.38 -1.00
CA GLY A 203 -21.72 5.81 -0.89
C GLY A 203 -20.67 6.67 -0.19
N GLY A 204 -19.43 6.20 -0.05
CA GLY A 204 -18.32 6.99 0.50
C GLY A 204 -18.09 8.30 -0.26
N THR A 205 -17.81 9.39 0.47
CA THR A 205 -17.54 10.70 -0.13
C THR A 205 -16.33 11.37 0.53
N PRO A 206 -15.43 11.99 -0.26
CA PRO A 206 -15.39 12.01 -1.73
C PRO A 206 -15.13 10.63 -2.36
N ALA A 207 -15.67 10.41 -3.57
CA ALA A 207 -15.41 9.22 -4.38
C ALA A 207 -14.24 9.51 -5.33
N ASN A 208 -13.01 9.36 -4.85
CA ASN A 208 -11.79 9.64 -5.57
C ASN A 208 -11.31 8.44 -6.40
N PHE A 209 -10.33 8.68 -7.28
CA PHE A 209 -9.63 7.63 -8.01
C PHE A 209 -8.39 7.22 -7.22
N VAL A 210 -8.55 6.22 -6.36
CA VAL A 210 -7.57 5.84 -5.32
C VAL A 210 -7.01 4.44 -5.52
N ASP A 211 -7.62 3.65 -6.39
CA ASP A 211 -7.18 2.32 -6.79
C ASP A 211 -7.23 2.17 -8.32
N THR A 212 -6.44 1.23 -8.86
CA THR A 212 -6.44 0.91 -10.28
C THR A 212 -5.85 -0.48 -10.52
N THR A 213 -6.17 -1.08 -11.67
CA THR A 213 -5.57 -2.33 -12.13
C THR A 213 -4.62 -2.07 -13.29
N CYS A 214 -3.42 -2.66 -13.25
CA CYS A 214 -2.45 -2.65 -14.33
C CYS A 214 -2.19 -4.06 -14.88
N ALA A 215 -1.95 -4.17 -16.19
CA ALA A 215 -1.61 -5.42 -16.88
C ALA A 215 -0.11 -5.79 -16.83
N ASP A 216 0.72 -4.98 -16.18
CA ASP A 216 2.12 -5.30 -15.87
C ASP A 216 2.25 -5.69 -14.40
N THR A 217 2.89 -6.83 -14.15
CA THR A 217 3.12 -7.37 -12.81
C THR A 217 4.52 -7.04 -12.27
N ASN A 218 5.26 -6.14 -12.93
CA ASN A 218 6.53 -5.58 -12.46
C ASN A 218 6.30 -4.21 -11.83
N ILE A 219 6.09 -4.21 -10.51
CA ILE A 219 5.74 -3.01 -9.75
C ILE A 219 6.94 -2.49 -8.95
N VAL A 220 7.08 -1.17 -8.94
CA VAL A 220 8.03 -0.44 -8.11
C VAL A 220 7.29 0.45 -7.13
N VAL A 221 7.54 0.24 -5.84
CA VAL A 221 7.14 1.15 -4.76
C VAL A 221 8.33 2.05 -4.41
N THR A 222 8.18 3.36 -4.55
CA THR A 222 9.22 4.33 -4.18
C THR A 222 8.83 5.04 -2.89
N LEU A 223 9.69 4.97 -1.88
CA LEU A 223 9.51 5.68 -0.62
C LEU A 223 10.16 7.06 -0.68
N CYS A 224 9.55 8.04 -0.01
CA CYS A 224 9.90 9.46 -0.06
C CYS A 224 10.06 9.98 -1.51
N PRO A 225 9.04 9.83 -2.38
CA PRO A 225 9.15 10.22 -3.78
C PRO A 225 9.18 11.74 -3.98
N GLY A 226 8.70 12.53 -3.01
CA GLY A 226 8.71 14.00 -3.06
C GLY A 226 7.63 14.60 -3.97
N GLN A 227 6.66 13.79 -4.40
CA GLN A 227 5.59 14.20 -5.31
C GLN A 227 4.24 13.62 -4.87
N THR A 228 3.17 14.19 -5.40
CA THR A 228 1.80 13.74 -5.22
C THR A 228 1.05 13.81 -6.54
N THR A 229 0.30 12.76 -6.88
CA THR A 229 -0.55 12.70 -8.07
C THR A 229 -1.93 13.30 -7.79
N THR A 230 -2.55 13.87 -8.84
CA THR A 230 -3.86 14.55 -8.80
C THR A 230 -4.71 14.17 -10.02
N ILE A 231 -5.00 12.87 -10.15
CA ILE A 231 -5.78 12.30 -11.25
C ILE A 231 -7.26 12.33 -10.88
N PRO A 232 -8.14 12.98 -11.67
CA PRO A 232 -9.57 13.00 -11.40
C PRO A 232 -10.20 11.63 -11.61
N LYS A 233 -11.29 11.34 -10.91
CA LYS A 233 -12.13 10.18 -11.20
C LYS A 233 -12.91 10.44 -12.49
N SER A 234 -12.82 9.51 -13.45
CA SER A 234 -13.54 9.54 -14.73
C SER A 234 -15.02 9.16 -14.58
#